data_AF-I2NF50-F1
#
_entry.id   AF-I2NF50-F1
#
_cell.length_a   1.000
_cell.length_b   1.000
_cell.length_c   1.000
_cell.angle_alpha   90.00
_cell.angle_beta   90.00
_cell.angle_gamma   90.00
#
_symmetry.space_group_name_H-M   'P 1'
#
loop_
_entity.id
_entity.type
_entity.pdbx_description
1 polymer ?
#
loop_
_entity_poly.entity_id
_entity_poly.type
_entity_poly.pdbx_seq_one_letter_code
_entity_poly.pdbx_strand_id
1 'polypeptide(L)'
;MAKRLKASYKDSYEIFQYYWNTYGGWRALLSSPYLHVAFFLLFLTHHQWMSRDWWNQSLSILPNLLGFSLGGFAIFLGLGDEQFRAILAEKDDRERNSAYTLVSATFVHFILIQALGIIFALLAKSLAYQPNWLPDSYMIYFSVITPIFWGLGYLFLLYSITSMMAVVMAIFRCTKWYEKYQEIHSKDK
;
A
#
# COMPACT_ATOMS: atom_id res chain seq x y z
N MET A 1 -25.45 -19.78 11.78
CA MET A 1 -24.49 -19.46 10.70
C MET A 1 -24.51 -17.99 10.31
N ALA A 2 -25.65 -17.41 9.90
CA ALA A 2 -25.77 -15.99 9.51
C ALA A 2 -25.27 -14.96 10.56
N LYS A 3 -25.55 -15.18 11.85
CA LYS A 3 -25.03 -14.31 12.93
C LYS A 3 -23.50 -14.31 13.04
N ARG A 4 -22.86 -15.48 12.85
CA ARG A 4 -21.40 -15.61 12.88
C ARG A 4 -20.76 -14.94 11.66
N LEU A 5 -21.38 -15.08 10.48
CA LEU A 5 -20.95 -14.39 9.27
C LEU A 5 -21.03 -12.87 9.45
N LYS A 6 -22.17 -12.35 9.93
CA LYS A 6 -22.33 -10.91 10.17
C LYS A 6 -21.31 -10.36 11.17
N ALA A 7 -21.00 -11.10 12.22
CA ALA A 7 -19.94 -10.75 13.17
C ALA A 7 -18.57 -10.68 12.48
N SER A 8 -18.20 -11.70 11.70
CA SER A 8 -16.90 -11.72 10.99
C SER A 8 -16.71 -10.56 10.00
N TYR A 9 -17.76 -10.19 9.25
CA TYR A 9 -17.71 -9.00 8.38
C TYR A 9 -17.56 -7.71 9.18
N LYS A 10 -18.22 -7.61 10.34
CA LYS A 10 -18.12 -6.46 11.24
C LYS A 10 -16.69 -6.32 11.77
N ASP A 11 -16.11 -7.40 12.28
CA ASP A 11 -14.75 -7.41 12.82
C ASP A 11 -13.73 -7.01 11.75
N SER A 12 -13.89 -7.53 10.52
CA SER A 12 -13.04 -7.15 9.38
C SER A 12 -13.14 -5.66 9.07
N TYR A 13 -14.37 -5.13 8.99
CA TYR A 13 -14.62 -3.71 8.74
C TYR A 13 -14.00 -2.82 9.83
N GLU A 14 -14.15 -3.20 11.10
CA GLU A 14 -13.56 -2.47 12.23
C GLU A 14 -12.03 -2.41 12.14
N ILE A 15 -11.37 -3.50 11.74
CA ILE A 15 -9.91 -3.53 11.54
C ILE A 15 -9.49 -2.64 10.36
N PHE A 16 -10.18 -2.72 9.22
CA PHE A 16 -9.89 -1.85 8.07
C PHE A 16 -10.10 -0.37 8.40
N GLN A 17 -11.16 -0.05 9.16
CA GLN A 17 -11.43 1.30 9.62
C GLN A 17 -10.34 1.79 10.59
N TYR A 18 -9.89 0.94 11.52
CA TYR A 18 -8.79 1.26 12.43
C TYR A 18 -7.48 1.55 11.68
N TYR A 19 -7.12 0.70 10.72
CA TYR A 19 -5.97 0.91 9.84
C TYR A 19 -6.08 2.26 9.10
N TRP A 20 -7.22 2.52 8.44
CA TRP A 20 -7.39 3.70 7.60
C TRP A 20 -7.30 5.00 8.42
N ASN A 21 -7.90 5.01 9.61
CA ASN A 21 -7.82 6.13 10.53
C ASN A 21 -6.41 6.33 11.09
N THR A 22 -5.67 5.24 11.35
CA THR A 22 -4.29 5.32 11.85
C THR A 22 -3.32 5.82 10.77
N TYR A 23 -3.51 5.40 9.52
CA TYR A 23 -2.71 5.87 8.38
C TYR A 23 -2.91 7.38 8.10
N GLY A 24 -4.04 7.96 8.49
CA GLY A 24 -4.38 9.37 8.25
C GLY A 24 -5.41 9.59 7.13
N GLY A 25 -6.03 8.51 6.66
CA GLY A 25 -7.15 8.50 5.72
C GLY A 25 -6.88 9.17 4.37
N TRP A 26 -7.95 9.68 3.75
CA TRP A 26 -7.88 10.31 2.42
C TRP A 26 -6.99 11.55 2.38
N ARG A 27 -6.94 12.31 3.48
CA ARG A 27 -6.10 13.50 3.55
C ARG A 27 -4.62 13.12 3.43
N ALA A 28 -4.18 12.13 4.20
CA ALA A 28 -2.80 11.65 4.14
C ALA A 28 -2.45 11.04 2.78
N LEU A 29 -3.35 10.27 2.18
CA LEU A 29 -3.17 9.69 0.86
C LEU A 29 -3.00 10.78 -0.21
N LEU A 30 -3.95 11.73 -0.28
CA LEU A 30 -3.95 12.77 -1.30
C LEU A 30 -2.85 13.81 -1.09
N SER A 31 -2.37 14.03 0.13
CA SER A 31 -1.21 14.89 0.39
C SER A 31 0.13 14.16 0.26
N SER A 32 0.13 12.85 -0.04
CA SER A 32 1.34 12.04 -0.05
C SER A 32 2.27 12.47 -1.20
N PRO A 33 3.53 12.85 -0.91
CA PRO A 33 4.49 13.18 -1.97
C PRO A 33 4.73 12.00 -2.91
N TYR A 34 4.65 10.77 -2.40
CA TYR A 34 4.80 9.55 -3.19
C TYR A 34 3.66 9.37 -4.20
N LEU A 35 2.43 9.73 -3.82
CA LEU A 35 1.29 9.70 -4.73
C LEU A 35 1.45 10.75 -5.85
N HIS A 36 1.91 11.96 -5.51
CA HIS A 36 2.18 12.99 -6.51
C HIS A 36 3.27 12.58 -7.50
N VAL A 37 4.35 11.97 -7.01
CA VAL A 37 5.40 11.41 -7.88
C VAL A 37 4.84 10.28 -8.75
N ALA A 38 3.98 9.43 -8.21
CA ALA A 38 3.33 8.37 -8.99
C ALA A 38 2.45 8.93 -10.12
N PHE A 39 1.68 9.99 -9.87
CA PHE A 39 0.91 10.67 -10.92
C PHE A 39 1.81 11.32 -11.97
N PHE A 40 2.90 11.96 -11.55
CA PHE A 40 3.89 12.52 -12.47
C PHE A 40 4.49 11.43 -13.37
N LEU A 41 4.90 10.29 -12.79
CA LEU A 41 5.39 9.15 -13.54
C LEU A 41 4.32 8.53 -14.44
N LEU A 42 3.05 8.50 -14.02
CA LEU A 42 1.94 8.00 -14.82
C LEU A 42 1.79 8.81 -16.11
N PHE A 43 1.88 10.13 -16.01
CA PHE A 43 1.83 11.01 -17.17
C PHE A 43 3.04 10.78 -18.11
N LEU A 44 4.25 10.70 -17.55
CA LEU A 44 5.46 10.45 -18.34
C LEU A 44 5.45 9.09 -19.05
N THR A 45 4.86 8.08 -18.41
CA THR A 45 4.81 6.69 -18.91
C THR A 45 3.52 6.37 -19.66
N HIS A 46 2.76 7.38 -20.12
CA HIS A 46 1.50 7.18 -20.85
C HIS A 46 1.59 6.20 -22.02
N HIS A 47 2.69 6.24 -22.76
CA HIS A 47 2.94 5.31 -23.85
C HIS A 47 2.93 3.84 -23.39
N GLN A 48 3.47 3.57 -22.20
CA GLN A 48 3.61 2.22 -21.67
C GLN A 48 2.26 1.67 -21.19
N TRP A 49 1.50 2.41 -20.40
CA TRP A 49 0.25 1.88 -19.84
C TRP A 49 -0.94 1.92 -20.81
N MET A 50 -0.85 2.69 -21.90
CA MET A 50 -1.79 2.60 -23.02
C MET A 50 -1.50 1.42 -23.95
N SER A 51 -0.32 0.78 -23.84
CA SER A 51 -0.03 -0.42 -24.61
C SER A 51 -0.78 -1.64 -24.05
N ARG A 52 -1.33 -2.44 -24.95
CA ARG A 52 -1.83 -3.78 -24.61
C ARG A 52 -0.61 -4.56 -24.08
N ASP A 53 -0.71 -5.16 -22.88
CA ASP A 53 0.34 -5.88 -22.14
C ASP A 53 1.00 -5.19 -20.94
N TRP A 54 0.64 -3.96 -20.59
CA TRP A 54 1.17 -3.29 -19.38
C TRP A 54 0.99 -4.13 -18.10
N TRP A 55 -0.08 -4.92 -18.02
CA TRP A 55 -0.38 -5.81 -16.89
C TRP A 55 0.71 -6.85 -16.65
N ASN A 56 1.42 -7.32 -17.69
CA ASN A 56 2.49 -8.31 -17.52
C ASN A 56 3.65 -7.72 -16.71
N GLN A 57 3.96 -6.43 -16.93
CA GLN A 57 4.95 -5.72 -16.13
C GLN A 57 4.51 -5.63 -14.66
N SER A 58 3.26 -5.23 -14.41
CA SER A 58 2.71 -5.17 -13.05
C SER A 58 2.73 -6.52 -12.34
N LEU A 59 2.34 -7.60 -13.03
CA LEU A 59 2.34 -8.96 -12.48
C LEU A 59 3.75 -9.52 -12.25
N SER A 60 4.77 -9.00 -12.93
CA SER A 60 6.17 -9.37 -12.69
C SER A 60 6.81 -8.61 -11.52
N ILE A 61 6.42 -7.35 -11.29
CA ILE A 61 7.05 -6.47 -10.30
C ILE A 61 6.34 -6.57 -8.94
N LEU A 62 5.01 -6.46 -8.92
CA LEU A 62 4.25 -6.33 -7.67
C LEU A 62 4.38 -7.51 -6.71
N PRO A 63 4.40 -8.79 -7.16
CA PRO A 63 4.58 -9.91 -6.23
C PRO A 63 5.94 -9.87 -5.51
N ASN A 64 7.01 -9.45 -6.21
CA ASN A 64 8.33 -9.30 -5.62
C ASN A 64 8.36 -8.17 -4.59
N LEU A 65 7.73 -7.03 -4.91
CA LEU A 65 7.58 -5.92 -3.97
C LEU A 65 6.77 -6.32 -2.74
N LEU A 66 5.71 -7.10 -2.93
CA LEU A 66 4.88 -7.62 -1.85
C LEU A 66 5.68 -8.53 -0.91
N GLY A 67 6.46 -9.46 -1.48
CA GLY A 67 7.39 -10.29 -0.70
C GLY A 67 8.38 -9.46 0.11
N PHE A 68 9.01 -8.47 -0.51
CA PHE A 68 9.94 -7.56 0.17
C PHE A 68 9.26 -6.74 1.27
N SER A 69 8.03 -6.29 1.04
CA SER A 69 7.27 -5.48 2.00
C SER A 69 6.88 -6.28 3.24
N LEU A 70 6.43 -7.51 3.05
CA LEU A 70 6.16 -8.44 4.14
C LEU A 70 7.43 -8.80 4.91
N GLY A 71 8.55 -9.03 4.20
CA GLY A 71 9.84 -9.26 4.83
C GLY A 71 10.31 -8.07 5.66
N GLY A 72 10.25 -6.85 5.11
CA GLY A 72 10.57 -5.61 5.83
C GLY A 72 9.65 -5.37 7.02
N PHE A 73 8.36 -5.70 6.90
CA PHE A 73 7.43 -5.61 8.02
C PHE A 73 7.75 -6.61 9.12
N ALA A 74 8.09 -7.86 8.77
CA ALA A 74 8.51 -8.88 9.74
C ALA A 74 9.80 -8.48 10.46
N ILE A 75 10.78 -7.92 9.75
CA ILE A 75 12.01 -7.38 10.34
C ILE A 75 11.67 -6.25 11.33
N PHE A 76 10.78 -5.32 10.96
CA PHE A 76 10.35 -4.25 11.87
C PHE A 76 9.70 -4.80 13.14
N LEU A 77 8.81 -5.79 13.03
CA LEU A 77 8.18 -6.43 14.19
C LEU A 77 9.19 -7.15 15.09
N GLY A 78 10.27 -7.68 14.49
CA GLY A 78 11.37 -8.33 15.21
C GLY A 78 12.45 -7.39 15.73
N LEU A 79 12.43 -6.09 15.38
CA LEU A 79 13.49 -5.15 15.74
C LEU A 79 13.37 -4.73 17.22
N GLY A 80 14.52 -4.70 17.90
CA GLY A 80 14.67 -4.23 19.28
C GLY A 80 14.38 -5.29 20.35
N ASP A 81 14.57 -4.91 21.60
CA ASP A 81 14.21 -5.73 22.77
C ASP A 81 12.75 -5.47 23.18
N GLU A 82 12.28 -6.22 24.18
CA GLU A 82 10.90 -6.12 24.67
C GLU A 82 10.59 -4.73 25.24
N GLN A 83 11.56 -4.10 25.89
CA GLN A 83 11.45 -2.75 26.43
C GLN A 83 11.31 -1.70 25.33
N PHE A 84 12.15 -1.76 24.28
CA PHE A 84 12.03 -0.86 23.13
C PHE A 84 10.66 -0.99 22.44
N ARG A 85 10.18 -2.22 22.23
CA ARG A 85 8.86 -2.46 21.64
C ARG A 85 7.73 -1.93 22.52
N ALA A 86 7.84 -2.06 23.85
CA ALA A 86 6.86 -1.52 24.78
C ALA A 86 6.80 0.01 24.70
N ILE A 87 7.95 0.68 24.66
CA ILE A 87 8.03 2.15 24.51
C ILE A 87 7.44 2.60 23.16
N LEU A 88 7.74 1.89 22.07
CA LEU A 88 7.14 2.21 20.76
C LEU A 88 5.62 1.99 20.71
N ALA A 89 5.10 1.07 21.54
CA ALA A 89 3.68 0.77 21.64
C ALA A 89 2.95 1.73 22.59
N GLU A 90 3.68 2.43 23.45
CA GLU A 90 3.15 3.46 24.34
C GLU A 90 2.56 4.62 23.52
N LYS A 91 1.45 5.15 24.00
CA LYS A 91 0.78 6.30 23.40
C LYS A 91 1.20 7.54 24.17
N ASP A 92 1.66 8.56 23.48
CA ASP A 92 1.77 9.89 24.07
C ASP A 92 0.35 10.39 24.37
N ASP A 93 0.12 11.01 25.53
CA ASP A 93 -1.17 11.60 25.91
C ASP A 93 -1.71 12.59 24.86
N ARG A 94 -0.81 13.15 24.04
CA ARG A 94 -1.14 14.09 22.96
C ARG A 94 -1.39 13.41 21.61
N GLU A 95 -0.96 12.17 21.43
CA GLU A 95 -1.08 11.44 20.15
C GLU A 95 -2.11 10.31 20.22
N ARG A 96 -2.97 10.22 19.20
CA ARG A 96 -4.03 9.19 19.16
C ARG A 96 -3.48 7.77 18.97
N ASN A 97 -2.32 7.63 18.33
CA ASN A 97 -1.75 6.36 17.91
C ASN A 97 -0.28 6.31 18.32
N SER A 98 0.20 5.15 18.74
CA SER A 98 1.61 4.95 19.04
C SER A 98 2.46 4.90 17.77
N ALA A 99 3.75 5.19 17.91
CA ALA A 99 4.71 5.13 16.79
C ALA A 99 4.70 3.74 16.13
N TYR A 100 4.60 2.67 16.94
CA TYR A 100 4.47 1.30 16.46
C TYR A 100 3.24 1.11 15.56
N THR A 101 2.08 1.61 15.99
CA THR A 101 0.82 1.46 15.25
C THR A 101 0.88 2.26 13.95
N LEU A 102 1.44 3.47 13.97
CA LEU A 102 1.57 4.32 12.79
C LEU A 102 2.47 3.69 11.72
N VAL A 103 3.63 3.16 12.11
CA VAL A 103 4.53 2.46 11.20
C VAL A 103 3.86 1.21 10.64
N SER A 104 3.20 0.43 11.50
CA SER A 104 2.45 -0.77 11.08
C SER A 104 1.33 -0.44 10.08
N ALA A 105 0.54 0.61 10.33
CA ALA A 105 -0.50 1.06 9.40
C ALA A 105 0.08 1.52 8.05
N THR A 106 1.29 2.09 8.03
CA THR A 106 2.00 2.45 6.80
C THR A 106 2.39 1.22 5.98
N PHE A 107 2.92 0.17 6.63
CA PHE A 107 3.20 -1.10 5.97
C PHE A 107 1.92 -1.76 5.43
N VAL A 108 0.84 -1.78 6.22
CA VAL A 108 -0.45 -2.31 5.79
C VAL A 108 -0.98 -1.55 4.57
N HIS A 109 -0.93 -0.22 4.58
CA HIS A 109 -1.31 0.60 3.42
C HIS A 109 -0.54 0.15 2.17
N PHE A 110 0.78 0.04 2.31
CA PHE A 110 1.66 -0.29 1.21
C PHE A 110 1.36 -1.67 0.61
N ILE A 111 1.18 -2.69 1.46
CA ILE A 111 0.84 -4.06 1.04
C ILE A 111 -0.54 -4.09 0.35
N LEU A 112 -1.53 -3.36 0.87
CA LEU A 112 -2.86 -3.29 0.27
C LEU A 112 -2.84 -2.66 -1.12
N ILE A 113 -2.06 -1.59 -1.32
CA ILE A 113 -1.90 -0.94 -2.62
C ILE A 113 -1.29 -1.90 -3.66
N GLN A 114 -0.28 -2.70 -3.26
CA GLN A 114 0.32 -3.70 -4.13
C GLN A 114 -0.67 -4.82 -4.49
N ALA A 115 -1.40 -5.33 -3.48
CA ALA A 115 -2.43 -6.34 -3.69
C ALA A 115 -3.53 -5.84 -4.65
N LEU A 116 -3.98 -4.60 -4.47
CA LEU A 116 -4.91 -3.96 -5.40
C LEU A 116 -4.32 -3.83 -6.81
N GLY A 117 -3.06 -3.44 -6.94
CA GLY A 117 -2.38 -3.39 -8.24
C GLY A 117 -2.33 -4.74 -8.95
N ILE A 118 -2.09 -5.83 -8.21
CA ILE A 118 -2.13 -7.20 -8.76
C ILE A 118 -3.55 -7.55 -9.23
N ILE A 119 -4.57 -7.28 -8.41
CA ILE A 119 -5.97 -7.52 -8.77
C ILE A 119 -6.34 -6.74 -10.04
N PHE A 120 -5.99 -5.45 -10.12
CA PHE A 120 -6.24 -4.62 -11.30
C PHE A 120 -5.52 -5.15 -12.55
N ALA A 121 -4.26 -5.57 -12.43
CA ALA A 121 -3.51 -6.14 -13.54
C ALA A 121 -4.11 -7.48 -14.02
N LEU A 122 -4.57 -8.34 -13.10
CA LEU A 122 -5.28 -9.58 -13.46
C LEU A 122 -6.60 -9.30 -14.15
N LEU A 123 -7.39 -8.35 -13.64
CA LEU A 123 -8.65 -7.93 -14.25
C LEU A 123 -8.41 -7.35 -15.64
N ALA A 124 -7.40 -6.48 -15.81
CA ALA A 124 -7.05 -5.91 -17.12
C ALA A 124 -6.64 -7.00 -18.11
N LYS A 125 -5.80 -7.95 -17.69
CA LYS A 125 -5.39 -9.09 -18.52
C LYS A 125 -6.58 -9.97 -18.93
N SER A 126 -7.51 -10.21 -18.01
CA SER A 126 -8.71 -11.03 -18.25
C SER A 126 -9.72 -10.33 -19.16
N LEU A 127 -9.91 -9.02 -18.98
CA LEU A 127 -10.85 -8.20 -19.74
C LEU A 127 -10.27 -7.70 -21.08
N ALA A 128 -8.98 -7.96 -21.35
CA ALA A 128 -8.34 -7.59 -22.61
C ALA A 128 -8.82 -8.41 -23.82
N TYR A 129 -9.86 -9.23 -23.70
CA TYR A 129 -10.49 -9.93 -24.82
C TYR A 129 -11.53 -9.05 -25.52
N GLN A 130 -11.61 -9.11 -26.85
CA GLN A 130 -12.63 -8.43 -27.63
C GLN A 130 -13.81 -9.39 -27.87
N PRO A 131 -14.97 -9.20 -27.20
CA PRO A 131 -16.13 -10.06 -27.41
C PRO A 131 -16.74 -9.87 -28.80
N ASN A 132 -16.60 -10.88 -29.66
CA ASN A 132 -17.19 -10.91 -31.01
C ASN A 132 -18.73 -10.85 -31.05
N TRP A 133 -19.39 -10.99 -29.90
CA TRP A 133 -20.85 -11.00 -29.75
C TRP A 133 -21.44 -9.63 -29.36
N LEU A 134 -20.59 -8.62 -29.16
CA LEU A 134 -21.02 -7.30 -28.73
C LEU A 134 -21.23 -6.37 -29.94
N PRO A 135 -22.40 -5.69 -30.05
CA PRO A 135 -22.62 -4.72 -31.13
C PRO A 135 -21.63 -3.56 -31.10
N ASP A 136 -21.26 -3.04 -32.28
CA ASP A 136 -20.29 -1.95 -32.44
C ASP A 136 -20.67 -0.67 -31.67
N SER A 137 -21.97 -0.45 -31.42
CA SER A 137 -22.47 0.68 -30.63
C SER A 137 -21.97 0.69 -29.18
N TYR A 138 -21.59 -0.46 -28.62
CA TYR A 138 -21.01 -0.55 -27.27
C TYR A 138 -19.48 -0.43 -27.26
N MET A 139 -18.81 -0.56 -28.41
CA MET A 139 -17.34 -0.42 -28.52
C MET A 139 -16.84 0.97 -28.11
N ILE A 140 -17.67 2.01 -28.27
CA ILE A 140 -17.32 3.39 -27.87
C ILE A 140 -17.07 3.52 -26.37
N TYR A 141 -17.87 2.83 -25.53
CA TYR A 141 -17.69 2.82 -24.09
C TYR A 141 -16.38 2.11 -23.69
N PHE A 142 -16.03 1.03 -24.39
CA PHE A 142 -14.75 0.35 -24.20
C PHE A 142 -13.55 1.24 -24.53
N SER A 143 -13.65 2.09 -25.57
CA SER A 143 -12.58 3.02 -25.94
C SER A 143 -12.26 4.05 -24.85
N VAL A 144 -13.27 4.49 -24.09
CA VAL A 144 -13.09 5.48 -23.00
C VAL A 144 -12.78 4.83 -21.66
N ILE A 145 -13.48 3.75 -21.31
CA ILE A 145 -13.35 3.10 -20.00
C ILE A 145 -12.02 2.36 -19.88
N THR A 146 -11.55 1.72 -20.96
CA THR A 146 -10.35 0.88 -20.95
C THR A 146 -9.09 1.67 -20.57
N PRO A 147 -8.78 2.83 -21.20
CA PRO A 147 -7.62 3.64 -20.82
C PRO A 147 -7.70 4.16 -19.38
N ILE A 148 -8.89 4.54 -18.89
CA ILE A 148 -9.06 4.99 -17.51
C ILE A 148 -8.77 3.85 -16.53
N PHE A 149 -9.32 2.67 -16.80
CA PHE A 149 -9.08 1.47 -15.97
C PHE A 149 -7.61 1.05 -16.00
N TRP A 150 -6.97 1.09 -17.18
CA TRP A 150 -5.54 0.77 -17.34
C TRP A 150 -4.65 1.78 -16.63
N GLY A 151 -4.94 3.08 -16.78
CA GLY A 151 -4.22 4.14 -16.09
C GLY A 151 -4.33 4.02 -14.57
N LEU A 152 -5.53 3.71 -14.04
CA LEU A 152 -5.73 3.48 -12.61
C LEU A 152 -4.98 2.23 -12.11
N GLY A 153 -5.01 1.14 -12.88
CA GLY A 153 -4.25 -0.07 -12.58
C GLY A 153 -2.75 0.14 -12.58
N TYR A 154 -2.23 0.89 -13.55
CA TYR A 154 -0.80 1.24 -13.64
C TYR A 154 -0.39 2.25 -12.56
N LEU A 155 -1.29 3.15 -12.14
CA LEU A 155 -1.06 4.05 -11.02
C LEU A 155 -0.82 3.26 -9.73
N PHE A 156 -1.51 2.15 -9.48
CA PHE A 156 -1.21 1.28 -8.32
C PHE A 156 0.21 0.70 -8.38
N LEU A 157 0.71 0.34 -9.57
CA LEU A 157 2.10 -0.09 -9.73
C LEU A 157 3.08 1.03 -9.38
N LEU A 158 2.90 2.22 -9.98
CA LEU A 158 3.79 3.36 -9.74
C LEU A 158 3.73 3.85 -8.30
N TYR A 159 2.53 3.88 -7.72
CA TYR A 159 2.36 4.24 -6.31
C TYR A 159 3.01 3.19 -5.40
N SER A 160 2.95 1.90 -5.76
CA SER A 160 3.71 0.86 -5.04
C SER A 160 5.22 1.12 -5.12
N ILE A 161 5.78 1.38 -6.29
CA ILE A 161 7.24 1.62 -6.42
C ILE A 161 7.68 2.84 -5.62
N THR A 162 6.92 3.94 -5.68
CA THR A 162 7.26 5.18 -4.96
C THR A 162 7.07 5.03 -3.45
N SER A 163 5.99 4.41 -2.98
CA SER A 163 5.75 4.18 -1.55
C SER A 163 6.71 3.16 -0.92
N MET A 164 7.37 2.31 -1.72
CA MET A 164 8.49 1.48 -1.23
C MET A 164 9.59 2.34 -0.61
N MET A 165 9.92 3.47 -1.23
CA MET A 165 10.91 4.40 -0.70
C MET A 165 10.47 4.95 0.67
N ALA A 166 9.17 5.24 0.82
CA ALA A 166 8.60 5.70 2.09
C ALA A 166 8.80 4.67 3.21
N VAL A 167 8.57 3.40 2.90
CA VAL A 167 8.71 2.31 3.85
C VAL A 167 10.18 2.07 4.23
N VAL A 168 11.09 2.09 3.27
CA VAL A 168 12.54 1.99 3.54
C VAL A 168 12.99 3.12 4.48
N MET A 169 12.55 4.36 4.22
CA MET A 169 12.86 5.50 5.08
C MET A 169 12.19 5.39 6.45
N ALA A 170 11.00 4.79 6.55
CA ALA A 170 10.33 4.54 7.83
C ALA A 170 11.12 3.54 8.68
N ILE A 171 11.62 2.45 8.10
CA ILE A 171 12.50 1.50 8.80
C ILE A 171 13.77 2.20 9.26
N PHE A 172 14.42 2.98 8.38
CA PHE A 172 15.64 3.70 8.73
C PHE A 172 15.41 4.70 9.89
N ARG A 173 14.25 5.37 9.91
CA ARG A 173 13.85 6.23 11.03
C ARG A 173 13.69 5.43 12.33
N CYS A 174 13.15 4.20 12.28
CA CYS A 174 13.07 3.33 13.44
C CYS A 174 14.45 2.93 13.97
N THR A 175 15.44 2.72 13.10
CA THR A 175 16.83 2.50 13.51
C THR A 175 17.36 3.67 14.34
N LYS A 176 17.11 4.92 13.92
CA LYS A 176 17.51 6.11 14.71
C LYS A 176 16.84 6.17 16.08
N TRP A 177 15.58 5.74 16.19
CA TRP A 177 14.90 5.65 17.48
C TRP A 177 15.54 4.59 18.38
N TYR A 178 15.92 3.46 17.81
CA TYR A 178 16.60 2.39 18.53
C TYR A 178 18.00 2.79 19.00
N GLU A 179 18.79 3.46 18.16
CA GLU A 179 20.10 4.02 18.53
C GLU A 179 19.97 4.98 19.72
N LYS A 180 19.04 5.95 19.63
CA LYS A 180 18.80 6.90 20.72
C LYS A 180 18.36 6.22 22.02
N TYR A 181 17.54 5.17 21.92
CA TYR A 181 17.12 4.37 23.07
C TYR A 181 18.33 3.70 23.75
N GLN A 182 19.23 3.09 22.98
CA GLN A 182 20.46 2.47 23.49
C GLN A 182 21.40 3.50 24.12
N GLU A 183 21.56 4.69 23.52
CA GLU A 183 22.39 5.76 24.08
C GLU A 183 21.89 6.25 25.46
N ILE A 184 20.58 6.36 25.64
CA ILE A 184 19.99 6.76 26.93
C ILE A 184 20.21 5.65 27.96
N HIS A 185 19.86 4.41 27.65
CA HIS A 185 20.04 3.28 28.57
C HIS A 185 21.49 2.98 28.90
N SER A 186 22.44 3.29 28.01
CA SER A 186 23.87 3.15 28.28
C SER A 186 24.41 4.24 29.22
N LYS A 187 23.77 5.40 29.32
CA LYS A 187 24.18 6.50 30.23
C LYS A 187 23.62 6.35 31.64
N ASP A 188 22.55 5.57 31.80
CA ASP A 188 21.91 5.28 33.08
C ASP A 188 22.56 4.08 33.83
N LYS A 189 23.59 3.46 33.25
CA LYS A 189 24.44 2.42 33.86
C LYS A 189 25.76 3.01 34.34
#